data_AF-A0A094IEX8-F1
#
_entry.id   AF-A0A094IEX8-F1
#
_cell.length_a   1.000
_cell.length_b   1.000
_cell.length_c   1.000
_cell.angle_alpha   90.00
_cell.angle_beta   90.00
_cell.angle_gamma   90.00
#
_symmetry.space_group_name_H-M   'P 1'
#
loop_
_entity.id
_entity.type
_entity.pdbx_description
1 polymer ?
#
loop_
_entity_poly.entity_id
_entity_poly.type
_entity_poly.pdbx_seq_one_letter_code
_entity_poly.pdbx_strand_id
1 'polypeptide(L)'
;MRVLGIIATVALLVGAVIADVNLSQALAQIPTCTQECGVNVLVPAQCQLTDLSNCLCTNSTLQLEFALCVLESCDLADQFVSSTVLQNEICKGVPIPSRSAEIIRDVIIISAFTYVIIGLRFYSRALVTSEMWWDDWAIALAALLMIPMTIIPIFNATRGFGKHFWDVPPQNLVLLRK
;
A
#
# COMPACT_ATOMS: atom_id res chain seq x y z
N MET A 1 12.94 -39.67 -19.61
CA MET A 1 14.28 -39.38 -19.04
C MET A 1 15.03 -38.29 -19.83
N ARG A 2 14.50 -37.06 -19.94
CA ARG A 2 15.23 -35.90 -20.52
C ARG A 2 14.76 -34.50 -20.05
N VAL A 3 13.94 -34.42 -18.99
CA VAL A 3 13.37 -33.11 -18.53
C VAL A 3 13.72 -32.79 -17.07
N LEU A 4 14.27 -33.75 -16.32
CA LEU A 4 14.66 -33.58 -14.91
C LEU A 4 16.05 -32.92 -14.73
N GLY A 5 16.82 -32.72 -15.80
CA GLY A 5 18.19 -32.19 -15.76
C GLY A 5 18.31 -30.66 -15.86
N ILE A 6 17.23 -29.93 -16.12
CA ILE A 6 17.25 -28.46 -16.31
C ILE A 6 16.89 -27.72 -15.01
N ILE A 7 16.22 -28.39 -14.06
CA ILE A 7 15.72 -27.76 -12.82
C ILE A 7 16.82 -27.67 -11.75
N ALA A 8 17.91 -28.43 -11.88
CA ALA A 8 18.96 -28.52 -10.85
C ALA A 8 20.08 -27.46 -10.97
N THR A 9 20.17 -26.69 -12.06
CA THR A 9 21.31 -25.78 -12.30
C THR A 9 21.00 -24.28 -12.13
N VAL A 10 19.75 -23.91 -11.82
CA VAL A 10 19.40 -22.49 -11.54
C VAL A 10 19.31 -22.20 -10.03
N ALA A 11 19.35 -23.23 -9.18
CA ALA A 11 19.14 -23.11 -7.74
C ALA A 11 20.37 -22.64 -6.92
N LEU A 12 21.45 -22.16 -7.54
CA LEU A 12 22.74 -21.98 -6.86
C LEU A 12 23.39 -20.58 -6.96
N LEU A 13 22.67 -19.54 -7.36
CA LEU A 13 23.24 -18.18 -7.46
C LEU A 13 22.41 -17.05 -6.84
N VAL A 14 21.55 -17.33 -5.87
CA VAL A 14 21.01 -16.27 -5.00
C VAL A 14 21.76 -16.32 -3.67
N GLY A 15 23.01 -15.89 -3.69
CA GLY A 15 23.70 -15.50 -2.47
C GLY A 15 22.96 -14.31 -1.87
N ALA A 16 22.37 -14.49 -0.69
CA ALA A 16 21.79 -13.40 0.07
C ALA A 16 22.90 -12.38 0.37
N VAL A 17 22.87 -11.24 -0.32
CA VAL A 17 23.55 -10.05 0.17
C VAL A 17 22.74 -9.58 1.37
N ILE A 18 23.20 -9.95 2.56
CA ILE A 18 22.79 -9.27 3.78
C ILE A 18 23.47 -7.91 3.68
N ALA A 19 22.73 -6.89 3.26
CA ALA A 19 23.17 -5.52 3.44
C ALA A 19 23.10 -5.28 4.95
N ASP A 20 24.26 -5.31 5.63
CA ASP A 20 24.39 -4.69 6.94
C ASP A 20 24.03 -3.21 6.75
N VAL A 21 22.82 -2.85 7.16
CA VAL A 21 22.40 -1.45 7.20
C VAL A 21 23.26 -0.81 8.29
N ASN A 22 24.19 0.05 7.87
CA ASN A 22 24.84 0.95 8.80
C ASN A 22 23.76 1.92 9.30
N LEU A 23 23.09 1.58 10.40
CA LEU A 23 22.09 2.41 11.07
C LEU A 23 22.62 3.84 11.28
N SER A 24 23.93 3.99 11.45
CA SER A 24 24.64 5.28 11.51
C SER A 24 24.51 6.15 10.25
N GLN A 25 24.51 5.55 9.04
CA GLN A 25 24.28 6.29 7.78
C GLN A 25 22.81 6.65 7.59
N ALA A 26 21.89 5.79 8.02
CA ALA A 26 20.46 6.09 8.00
C ALA A 26 20.13 7.27 8.94
N LEU A 27 20.70 7.30 10.16
CA LEU A 27 20.53 8.41 11.09
C LEU A 27 21.09 9.74 10.57
N ALA A 28 22.16 9.72 9.76
CA ALA A 28 22.77 10.93 9.22
C ALA A 28 21.88 11.66 8.20
N GLN A 29 20.89 10.97 7.61
CA GLN A 29 19.95 11.58 6.67
C GLN A 29 18.66 12.07 7.34
N ILE A 30 18.48 11.82 8.64
CA ILE A 30 17.26 12.20 9.36
C ILE A 30 17.28 13.71 9.67
N PRO A 31 16.26 14.47 9.25
CA PRO A 31 16.12 15.89 9.60
C PRO A 31 16.07 16.10 11.12
N THR A 32 16.58 17.24 11.58
CA THR A 32 16.62 17.58 13.02
C THR A 32 15.25 17.52 13.68
N CYS A 33 14.20 17.99 13.00
CA CYS A 33 12.83 17.91 13.49
C CYS A 33 12.37 16.46 13.78
N THR A 34 12.75 15.51 12.95
CA THR A 34 12.37 14.10 13.15
C THR A 34 13.15 13.46 14.31
N GLN A 35 14.37 13.94 14.58
CA GLN A 35 15.14 13.50 15.74
C GLN A 35 14.46 13.96 17.05
N GLU A 36 13.94 15.19 17.11
CA GLU A 36 13.19 15.68 18.27
C GLU A 36 11.93 14.84 18.52
N CYS A 37 11.17 14.51 17.47
CA CYS A 37 10.04 13.59 17.57
C CYS A 37 10.46 12.19 18.03
N GLY A 38 11.63 11.72 17.59
CA GLY A 38 12.21 10.48 18.06
C GLY A 38 12.45 10.51 19.57
N VAL A 39 13.05 11.58 20.09
CA VAL A 39 13.29 11.72 21.54
C VAL A 39 11.97 11.76 22.31
N ASN A 40 10.99 12.51 21.83
CA ASN A 40 9.70 12.69 22.52
C ASN A 40 8.85 11.41 22.55
N VAL A 41 8.97 10.53 21.56
CA VAL A 41 8.12 9.33 21.44
C VAL A 41 8.87 8.06 21.84
N LEU A 42 10.14 7.91 21.45
CA LEU A 42 10.91 6.67 21.67
C LEU A 42 11.48 6.56 23.09
N VAL A 43 11.83 7.68 23.74
CA VAL A 43 12.40 7.67 25.10
C VAL A 43 11.34 7.25 26.13
N PRO A 44 10.11 7.80 26.14
CA PRO A 44 9.05 7.31 27.04
C PRO A 44 8.66 5.85 26.80
N ALA A 45 8.75 5.40 25.54
CA ALA A 45 8.49 4.01 25.16
C ALA A 45 9.63 3.03 25.49
N GLN A 46 10.74 3.52 26.07
CA GLN A 46 11.92 2.73 26.42
C GLN A 46 12.52 1.93 25.24
N CYS A 47 12.40 2.46 24.01
CA CYS A 47 13.00 1.83 22.84
C CYS A 47 14.53 2.00 22.84
N GLN A 48 15.26 0.89 22.78
CA GLN A 48 16.71 0.92 22.58
C GLN A 48 17.04 1.22 21.12
N LEU A 49 18.02 2.09 20.88
CA LEU A 49 18.45 2.47 19.52
C LEU A 49 18.97 1.27 18.72
N THR A 50 19.53 0.25 19.39
CA THR A 50 20.01 -0.99 18.76
C THR A 50 18.88 -1.89 18.27
N ASP A 51 17.67 -1.74 18.81
CA ASP A 51 16.49 -2.54 18.44
C ASP A 51 15.31 -1.64 18.00
N LEU A 52 15.65 -0.47 17.43
CA LEU A 52 14.70 0.54 17.02
C LEU A 52 13.66 0.00 16.04
N SER A 53 14.09 -0.88 15.13
CA SER A 53 13.22 -1.51 14.13
C SER A 53 12.11 -2.33 14.78
N ASN A 54 12.45 -3.23 15.70
CA ASN A 54 11.43 -4.04 16.37
C ASN A 54 10.56 -3.19 17.29
N CYS A 55 11.11 -2.22 18.00
CA CYS A 55 10.34 -1.41 18.95
C CYS A 55 9.32 -0.49 18.25
N LEU A 56 9.75 0.24 17.23
CA LEU A 56 8.92 1.25 16.55
C LEU A 56 8.01 0.62 15.49
N CYS A 57 8.53 -0.31 14.68
CA CYS A 57 7.82 -0.77 13.48
C CYS A 57 6.82 -1.89 13.76
N THR A 58 6.92 -2.57 14.91
CA THR A 58 5.94 -3.61 15.31
C THR A 58 4.76 -3.04 16.10
N ASN A 59 4.94 -1.87 16.73
CA ASN A 59 3.91 -1.23 17.53
C ASN A 59 3.24 -0.10 16.76
N SER A 60 2.05 -0.37 16.20
CA SER A 60 1.29 0.59 15.41
C SER A 60 0.89 1.86 16.18
N THR A 61 0.72 1.77 17.50
CA THR A 61 0.36 2.93 18.35
C THR A 61 1.55 3.86 18.47
N LEU A 62 2.74 3.31 18.73
CA LEU A 62 3.97 4.08 18.83
C LEU A 62 4.35 4.70 17.48
N GLN A 63 4.16 3.93 16.40
CA GLN A 63 4.40 4.40 15.04
C GLN A 63 3.44 5.53 14.63
N LEU A 64 2.19 5.48 15.10
CA LEU A 64 1.21 6.54 14.92
C LEU A 64 1.62 7.81 15.68
N GLU A 65 1.96 7.71 16.96
CA GLU A 65 2.40 8.86 17.76
C GLU A 65 3.64 9.53 17.17
N PHE A 66 4.61 8.73 16.73
CA PHE A 66 5.79 9.22 16.03
C PHE A 66 5.42 9.94 14.72
N ALA A 67 4.57 9.32 13.89
CA ALA A 67 4.13 9.92 12.64
C ALA A 67 3.35 11.22 12.84
N LEU A 68 2.51 11.31 13.88
CA LEU A 68 1.77 12.52 14.23
C LEU A 68 2.71 13.66 14.66
N CYS A 69 3.73 13.37 15.47
CA CYS A 69 4.71 14.38 15.84
C CYS A 69 5.44 14.94 14.61
N VAL A 70 5.88 14.07 13.69
CA VAL A 70 6.60 14.47 12.47
C VAL A 70 5.67 15.27 11.54
N LEU A 71 4.39 14.93 11.48
CA LEU A 71 3.37 15.66 10.72
C LEU A 71 3.11 17.08 11.25
N GLU A 72 3.12 17.25 12.57
CA GLU A 72 2.84 18.52 13.22
C GLU A 72 4.06 19.44 13.25
N SER A 73 5.24 18.86 13.45
CA SER A 73 6.46 19.63 13.75
C SER A 73 7.34 19.87 12.53
N CYS A 74 7.29 19.00 11.51
CA CYS A 74 8.24 19.04 10.38
C CYS A 74 7.62 19.57 9.09
N ASP A 75 8.45 20.14 8.23
CA ASP A 75 8.03 20.57 6.89
C ASP A 75 7.81 19.37 5.95
N LEU A 76 7.14 19.59 4.81
CA LEU A 76 6.84 18.55 3.83
C LEU A 76 8.11 17.88 3.28
N ALA A 77 9.17 18.64 3.05
CA ALA A 77 10.45 18.11 2.57
C ALA A 77 11.08 17.15 3.60
N ASP A 78 11.03 17.52 4.87
CA ASP A 78 11.57 16.71 5.96
C ASP A 78 10.74 15.45 6.18
N GLN A 79 9.41 15.55 6.11
CA GLN A 79 8.52 14.39 6.15
C GLN A 79 8.80 13.38 5.04
N PHE A 80 9.10 13.86 3.84
CA PHE A 80 9.45 13.01 2.71
C PHE A 80 10.71 12.21 3.01
N VAL A 81 11.75 12.87 3.50
CA VAL A 81 13.02 12.21 3.85
C VAL A 81 12.81 11.22 4.99
N SER A 82 12.11 11.64 6.05
CA SER A 82 11.87 10.81 7.23
C SER A 82 11.06 9.55 6.92
N SER A 83 9.98 9.67 6.13
CA SER A 83 9.20 8.50 5.70
C SER A 83 10.01 7.56 4.80
N THR A 84 10.83 8.12 3.89
CA THR A 84 11.70 7.34 3.00
C THR A 84 12.75 6.55 3.79
N VAL A 85 13.43 7.19 4.76
CA VAL A 85 14.42 6.54 5.61
C VAL A 85 13.74 5.49 6.52
N LEU A 86 12.58 5.82 7.10
CA LEU A 86 11.84 4.91 7.95
C LEU A 86 11.42 3.63 7.19
N GLN A 87 10.93 3.76 5.96
CA GLN A 87 10.47 2.63 5.15
C GLN A 87 11.62 1.78 4.59
N ASN A 88 12.68 2.43 4.09
CA ASN A 88 13.74 1.74 3.35
C ASN A 88 14.90 1.26 4.23
N GLU A 89 15.15 1.92 5.36
CA GLU A 89 16.31 1.63 6.21
C GLU A 89 15.91 1.08 7.59
N ILE A 90 14.96 1.71 8.29
CA ILE A 90 14.65 1.35 9.70
C ILE A 90 13.62 0.21 9.80
N CYS A 91 12.48 0.33 9.14
CA CYS A 91 11.38 -0.64 9.17
C CYS A 91 11.43 -1.63 8.00
N LYS A 92 12.59 -1.77 7.36
CA LYS A 92 12.76 -2.62 6.19
C LYS A 92 12.44 -4.09 6.52
N GLY A 93 11.50 -4.68 5.79
CA GLY A 93 11.15 -6.10 5.93
C GLY A 93 10.18 -6.41 7.08
N VAL A 94 9.75 -5.42 7.85
CA VAL A 94 8.69 -5.59 8.84
C VAL A 94 7.33 -5.61 8.12
N PRO A 95 6.49 -6.64 8.29
CA PRO A 95 5.20 -6.70 7.63
C PRO A 95 4.25 -5.66 8.24
N ILE A 96 3.88 -4.66 7.43
CA ILE A 96 2.93 -3.62 7.84
C ILE A 96 1.52 -4.07 7.42
N PRO A 97 0.52 -4.04 8.32
CA PRO A 97 -0.84 -4.38 7.96
C PRO A 97 -1.38 -3.39 6.91
N SER A 98 -1.85 -3.91 5.78
CA SER A 98 -2.50 -3.13 4.73
C SER A 98 -3.79 -3.77 4.27
N ARG A 99 -4.83 -2.96 4.12
CA ARG A 99 -6.14 -3.32 3.55
C ARG A 99 -6.27 -2.96 2.07
N SER A 100 -5.22 -2.42 1.45
CA SER A 100 -5.24 -2.04 0.03
C SER A 100 -5.56 -3.26 -0.88
N ALA A 101 -4.91 -4.40 -0.60
CA ALA A 101 -5.14 -5.63 -1.36
C ALA A 101 -6.56 -6.20 -1.17
N GLU A 102 -7.13 -6.05 0.03
CA GLU A 102 -8.51 -6.47 0.33
C GLU A 102 -9.51 -5.66 -0.52
N ILE A 103 -9.35 -4.34 -0.53
CA ILE A 103 -10.19 -3.42 -1.32
C ILE A 103 -10.10 -3.76 -2.82
N ILE A 104 -8.88 -3.94 -3.35
CA ILE A 104 -8.68 -4.29 -4.75
C ILE A 104 -9.33 -5.63 -5.08
N ARG A 105 -9.13 -6.64 -4.23
CA ARG A 105 -9.71 -7.98 -4.43
C ARG A 105 -11.22 -7.94 -4.48
N ASP A 106 -11.85 -7.25 -3.53
CA ASP A 106 -13.31 -7.19 -3.43
C ASP A 106 -13.92 -6.43 -4.62
N VAL A 107 -13.31 -5.32 -5.05
CA VAL A 107 -13.75 -4.57 -6.24
C VAL A 107 -13.63 -5.42 -7.51
N ILE A 108 -12.52 -6.14 -7.69
CA ILE A 108 -12.31 -7.01 -8.86
C ILE A 108 -13.34 -8.15 -8.88
N ILE A 109 -13.55 -8.85 -7.77
CA ILE A 109 -14.49 -9.96 -7.70
C ILE A 109 -15.91 -9.48 -8.03
N ILE A 110 -16.39 -8.44 -7.34
CA ILE A 110 -17.76 -7.96 -7.51
C ILE A 110 -17.99 -7.44 -8.93
N SER A 111 -17.03 -6.67 -9.48
CA SER A 111 -17.14 -6.16 -10.85
C SER A 111 -17.14 -7.26 -11.89
N ALA A 112 -16.28 -8.27 -11.75
CA ALA A 112 -16.22 -9.41 -12.68
C ALA A 112 -17.56 -10.16 -12.75
N PHE A 113 -18.17 -10.48 -11.60
CA PHE A 113 -19.48 -11.13 -11.57
C PHE A 113 -20.57 -10.22 -12.17
N THR A 114 -20.57 -8.94 -11.81
CA THR A 114 -21.62 -8.01 -12.22
C THR A 114 -21.61 -7.78 -13.74
N TYR A 115 -20.44 -7.55 -14.35
CA TYR A 115 -20.34 -7.36 -15.81
C TYR A 115 -20.71 -8.63 -16.58
N VAL A 116 -20.35 -9.82 -16.07
CA VAL A 116 -20.75 -11.10 -16.68
C VAL A 116 -22.26 -11.27 -16.65
N ILE A 117 -22.92 -10.99 -15.53
CA ILE A 117 -24.38 -11.09 -15.39
C ILE A 117 -25.08 -10.12 -16.33
N ILE A 118 -24.60 -8.87 -16.42
CA ILE A 118 -25.14 -7.87 -17.36
C ILE A 118 -24.98 -8.35 -18.81
N GLY A 119 -23.80 -8.88 -19.18
CA GLY A 119 -23.55 -9.43 -20.51
C GLY A 119 -24.47 -10.61 -20.84
N LEU A 120 -24.66 -11.54 -19.90
CA LEU A 120 -25.59 -12.67 -20.04
C LEU A 120 -27.04 -12.20 -20.22
N ARG A 121 -27.46 -11.12 -19.53
CA ARG A 121 -28.77 -10.51 -19.72
C ARG A 121 -28.96 -10.02 -21.16
N PHE A 122 -28.01 -9.23 -21.67
CA PHE A 122 -28.07 -8.74 -23.05
C PHE A 122 -28.06 -9.88 -24.07
N TYR A 123 -27.24 -10.90 -23.84
CA TYR A 123 -27.18 -12.10 -24.69
C TYR A 123 -28.51 -12.85 -24.72
N SER A 124 -29.10 -13.10 -23.54
CA SER A 124 -30.40 -13.78 -23.43
C SER A 124 -31.51 -12.99 -24.13
N ARG A 125 -31.52 -11.67 -24.02
CA ARG A 125 -32.53 -10.80 -24.64
C ARG A 125 -32.38 -10.75 -26.16
N ALA A 126 -31.15 -10.68 -26.65
CA ALA A 126 -30.85 -10.71 -28.08
C ALA A 126 -31.29 -12.03 -28.75
N LEU A 127 -31.18 -13.17 -28.05
CA LEU A 127 -31.59 -14.47 -28.59
C LEU A 127 -33.10 -14.73 -28.51
N VAL A 128 -33.76 -14.33 -27.41
CA VAL A 128 -35.15 -14.75 -27.15
C VAL A 128 -36.16 -13.73 -27.67
N THR A 129 -35.97 -12.45 -27.36
CA THR A 129 -37.01 -11.43 -27.60
C THR A 129 -36.64 -10.52 -28.77
N SER A 130 -35.35 -10.37 -29.11
CA SER A 130 -34.81 -9.48 -30.16
C SER A 130 -35.14 -7.99 -30.03
N GLU A 131 -35.97 -7.61 -29.06
CA GLU A 131 -36.36 -6.24 -28.74
C GLU A 131 -35.77 -5.79 -27.40
N MET A 132 -35.24 -4.57 -27.40
CA MET A 132 -34.63 -3.94 -26.24
C MET A 132 -35.62 -2.94 -25.62
N TRP A 133 -35.89 -3.08 -24.33
CA TRP A 133 -36.82 -2.21 -23.62
C TRP A 133 -36.07 -1.13 -22.82
N TRP A 134 -36.81 -0.15 -22.29
CA TRP A 134 -36.23 0.93 -21.47
C TRP A 134 -35.40 0.45 -20.28
N ASP A 135 -35.78 -0.69 -19.70
CA ASP A 135 -35.03 -1.35 -18.64
C ASP A 135 -33.64 -1.85 -19.09
N ASP A 136 -33.53 -2.33 -20.34
CA ASP A 136 -32.26 -2.78 -20.92
C ASP A 136 -31.32 -1.59 -21.18
N TRP A 137 -31.86 -0.41 -21.52
CA TRP A 137 -31.07 0.82 -21.65
C TRP A 137 -30.65 1.39 -20.30
N ALA A 138 -31.49 1.28 -19.27
CA ALA A 138 -31.16 1.71 -17.92
C ALA A 138 -30.00 0.89 -17.34
N ILE A 139 -29.99 -0.44 -17.54
CA ILE A 139 -28.88 -1.27 -17.09
C ILE A 139 -27.60 -1.03 -17.90
N ALA A 140 -27.69 -0.70 -19.19
CA ALA A 140 -26.53 -0.27 -19.98
C ALA A 140 -25.90 1.00 -19.42
N LEU A 141 -26.73 2.01 -19.11
CA LEU A 141 -26.26 3.25 -18.49
C LEU A 141 -25.65 3.00 -17.11
N ALA A 142 -26.27 2.17 -16.28
CA ALA A 142 -25.73 1.79 -14.98
C ALA A 142 -24.37 1.07 -15.11
N ALA A 143 -24.22 0.17 -16.09
CA ALA A 143 -22.96 -0.52 -16.37
C ALA A 143 -21.85 0.46 -16.77
N LEU A 144 -22.19 1.48 -17.58
CA LEU A 144 -21.25 2.55 -17.95
C LEU A 144 -20.83 3.38 -16.74
N LEU A 145 -21.76 3.74 -15.86
CA LEU A 145 -21.46 4.50 -14.63
C LEU A 145 -20.67 3.68 -13.61
N MET A 146 -20.76 2.35 -13.63
CA MET A 146 -19.94 1.50 -12.77
C MET A 146 -18.47 1.45 -13.18
N ILE A 147 -18.13 1.75 -14.45
CA ILE A 147 -16.73 1.73 -14.91
C ILE A 147 -15.84 2.64 -14.05
N PRO A 148 -16.11 3.95 -13.90
CA PRO A 148 -15.30 4.80 -13.02
C PRO A 148 -15.35 4.35 -11.56
N MET A 149 -16.48 3.80 -11.09
CA MET A 149 -16.62 3.28 -9.72
C MET A 149 -15.73 2.07 -9.43
N THR A 150 -15.31 1.32 -10.46
CA THR A 150 -14.31 0.25 -10.29
C THR A 150 -12.87 0.76 -10.39
N ILE A 151 -12.61 1.71 -11.29
CA ILE A 151 -11.26 2.23 -11.54
C ILE A 151 -10.77 3.09 -10.38
N ILE A 152 -11.61 4.01 -9.87
CA ILE A 152 -11.22 4.99 -8.86
C ILE A 152 -10.74 4.30 -7.56
N PRO A 153 -11.45 3.32 -6.98
CA PRO A 153 -10.99 2.63 -5.78
C PRO A 153 -9.68 1.87 -5.98
N ILE A 154 -9.51 1.21 -7.13
CA ILE A 154 -8.26 0.50 -7.45
C ILE A 154 -7.10 1.49 -7.55
N PHE A 155 -7.30 2.60 -8.25
CA PHE A 155 -6.29 3.65 -8.35
C PHE A 155 -5.91 4.21 -6.98
N ASN A 156 -6.89 4.54 -6.14
CA ASN A 156 -6.64 5.04 -4.79
C ASN A 156 -5.93 4.00 -3.92
N ALA A 157 -6.33 2.73 -3.99
CA ALA A 157 -5.68 1.64 -3.26
C ALA A 157 -4.21 1.48 -3.64
N THR A 158 -3.87 1.58 -4.93
CA THR A 158 -2.47 1.55 -5.39
C THR A 158 -1.66 2.78 -4.97
N ARG A 159 -2.32 3.92 -4.69
CA ARG A 159 -1.69 5.16 -4.25
C ARG A 159 -1.49 5.26 -2.74
N GLY A 160 -2.07 4.35 -1.97
CA GLY A 160 -1.88 4.28 -0.53
C GLY A 160 -3.17 4.15 0.29
N PHE A 161 -4.34 4.14 -0.35
CA PHE A 161 -5.59 3.91 0.35
C PHE A 161 -5.60 2.48 0.95
N GLY A 162 -5.90 2.39 2.25
CA GLY A 162 -5.82 1.15 3.01
C GLY A 162 -4.43 0.83 3.58
N LYS A 163 -3.43 1.71 3.41
CA LYS A 163 -2.16 1.65 4.15
C LYS A 163 -2.20 2.61 5.35
N HIS A 164 -1.34 2.35 6.33
CA HIS A 164 -1.10 3.33 7.38
C HIS A 164 -0.38 4.57 6.82
N PHE A 165 -0.60 5.74 7.43
CA PHE A 165 -0.04 7.01 6.98
C PHE A 165 1.49 6.94 6.76
N TRP A 166 2.21 6.30 7.67
CA TRP A 166 3.67 6.13 7.60
C TRP A 166 4.15 5.11 6.56
N ASP A 167 3.24 4.38 5.89
CA ASP A 167 3.52 3.41 4.81
C ASP A 167 3.07 3.92 3.42
N VAL A 168 2.49 5.13 3.36
CA VAL A 168 2.12 5.77 2.09
C VAL A 168 3.37 6.39 1.45
N PRO A 169 3.58 6.22 0.13
CA PRO A 169 4.66 6.89 -0.57
C PRO A 169 4.57 8.40 -0.38
N PRO A 170 5.68 9.08 -0.04
CA PRO A 170 5.62 10.47 0.35
C PRO A 170 5.15 11.44 -0.75
N GLN A 171 5.23 11.04 -2.03
CA GLN A 171 4.63 11.78 -3.15
C GLN A 171 3.09 11.85 -3.06
N ASN A 172 2.45 10.87 -2.41
CA ASN A 172 1.00 10.80 -2.26
C ASN A 172 0.53 11.37 -0.90
N LEU A 173 1.44 11.72 0.01
CA LEU A 173 1.11 12.31 1.32
C LEU A 173 0.53 13.72 1.22
N VAL A 174 0.93 14.50 0.20
CA VAL A 174 0.44 15.87 -0.03
C VAL A 174 -1.07 15.90 -0.29
N LEU A 175 -1.65 14.82 -0.80
CA LEU A 175 -3.10 14.68 -1.01
C LEU A 175 -3.87 14.37 0.29
N LEU A 176 -3.18 13.98 1.37
CA LEU A 176 -3.77 13.57 2.65
C LEU A 176 -3.63 14.62 3.76
N ARG A 177 -2.75 15.61 3.59
CA ARG A 177 -2.62 16.74 4.51
C ARG A 177 -3.75 17.74 4.25
N LYS A 178 -4.72 17.80 5.18
CA LYS A 178 -5.68 18.90 5.26
C LYS A 178 -5.00 20.18 5.75
#